data_AF-A0A1M6DT96-F1
#
_entry.id   AF-A0A1M6DT96-F1
#
_cell.length_a   1.000
_cell.length_b   1.000
_cell.length_c   1.000
_cell.angle_alpha   90.00
_cell.angle_beta   90.00
_cell.angle_gamma   90.00
#
_symmetry.space_group_name_H-M   'P 1'
#
loop_
_entity.id
_entity.type
_entity.pdbx_description
1 polymer ?
#
loop_
_entity_poly.entity_id
_entity_poly.type
_entity_poly.pdbx_seq_one_letter_code
_entity_poly.pdbx_strand_id
1 'polypeptide(L)' 'MKKQGYVVEVNIPDEEIFRDRLADAVTDIVISRINKLPAEVRMPVYEEVLRKIQDHEKGR' A
#
# COMPACT_ATOMS: atom_id res chain seq x y z
N MET A 1 -16.80 40.24 23.06
CA MET A 1 -16.24 38.88 23.31
C MET A 1 -15.36 38.51 22.12
N LYS A 2 -14.06 38.33 22.31
CA LYS A 2 -13.14 37.94 21.22
C LYS A 2 -13.22 36.42 21.03
N LYS A 3 -13.65 35.95 19.86
CA LYS A 3 -13.61 34.52 19.49
C LYS A 3 -12.15 34.16 19.21
N GLN A 4 -11.54 33.36 20.08
CA GLN A 4 -10.23 32.76 19.79
C GLN A 4 -10.44 31.72 18.69
N GLY A 5 -9.80 31.92 17.54
CA GLY A 5 -9.77 30.93 16.47
C GLY A 5 -8.77 29.84 16.85
N TYR A 6 -9.23 28.59 16.92
CA TYR A 6 -8.34 27.45 17.04
C TYR A 6 -7.61 27.27 15.70
N VAL A 7 -6.29 27.41 15.71
CA VAL A 7 -5.45 27.01 14.56
C VAL A 7 -5.21 25.52 14.72
N VAL A 8 -5.77 24.72 13.82
CA VAL A 8 -5.49 23.28 13.74
C VAL A 8 -4.31 23.10 12.81
N GLU A 9 -3.14 22.76 13.35
CA GLU A 9 -2.00 22.33 12.55
C GLU A 9 -2.26 20.92 12.03
N VAL A 10 -2.54 20.81 10.73
CA VAL A 10 -2.63 19.52 10.04
C VAL A 10 -1.21 19.07 9.72
N ASN A 11 -0.72 18.09 10.48
CA ASN A 11 0.57 17.48 10.20
C ASN A 11 0.42 16.56 8.98
N ILE A 12 0.72 17.08 7.79
CA ILE A 12 0.74 16.29 6.55
C ILE A 12 1.99 15.41 6.65
N PRO A 13 1.86 14.07 6.72
CA PRO A 13 3.01 13.20 6.77
C PRO A 13 3.85 13.37 5.50
N ASP A 14 5.17 13.28 5.67
CA ASP A 14 6.12 13.27 4.55
C ASP A 14 5.65 12.27 3.48
N GLU A 15 5.69 12.68 2.22
CA GLU A 15 5.21 11.89 1.09
C GLU A 15 5.97 10.56 0.96
N GLU A 16 7.23 10.51 1.36
CA GLU A 16 8.04 9.29 1.41
C GLU A 16 7.53 8.34 2.50
N ILE A 17 7.35 8.85 3.73
CA ILE A 17 6.82 8.07 4.87
C ILE A 17 5.41 7.54 4.56
N PHE A 18 4.57 8.35 3.91
CA PHE A 18 3.23 7.94 3.51
C PHE A 18 3.29 6.83 2.46
N ARG A 19 4.17 6.95 1.46
CA ARG A 19 4.36 5.93 0.42
C ARG A 19 4.83 4.61 0.99
N ASP A 20 5.81 4.63 1.89
CA ASP A 20 6.34 3.41 2.51
C ASP A 20 5.26 2.69 3.34
N ARG A 21 4.54 3.43 4.19
CA ARG A 21 3.45 2.85 4.99
C ARG A 21 2.31 2.31 4.13
N LEU A 22 2.02 2.98 3.03
CA LEU A 22 1.02 2.50 2.08
C LEU A 22 1.50 1.21 1.38
N ALA A 23 2.76 1.15 0.97
CA ALA A 23 3.35 -0.04 0.36
C ALA A 23 3.34 -1.23 1.32
N ASP A 24 3.70 -1.02 2.58
CA ASP A 24 3.64 -2.06 3.63
C ASP A 24 2.22 -2.59 3.83
N ALA A 25 1.25 -1.68 4.02
CA ALA A 25 -0.14 -2.05 4.22
C ALA A 25 -0.73 -2.82 3.03
N VAL A 26 -0.41 -2.39 1.80
CA VAL A 26 -0.84 -3.09 0.58
C VAL A 26 -0.20 -4.48 0.51
N THR A 27 1.09 -4.59 0.81
CA THR A 27 1.83 -5.86 0.80
C THR A 27 1.22 -6.87 1.77
N ASP A 28 0.94 -6.45 3.00
CA ASP A 28 0.30 -7.31 4.02
C ASP A 28 -1.07 -7.81 3.57
N ILE A 29 -1.89 -6.93 2.99
CA ILE A 29 -3.21 -7.28 2.47
C ILE A 29 -3.10 -8.30 1.34
N VAL A 30 -2.18 -8.09 0.40
CA VAL A 30 -1.97 -8.98 -0.74
C VAL A 30 -1.52 -10.36 -0.27
N ILE A 31 -0.49 -10.44 0.58
CA ILE A 31 0.02 -11.70 1.14
C ILE A 31 -1.10 -12.44 1.91
N SER A 32 -1.84 -11.71 2.75
CA SER A 32 -2.96 -12.27 3.52
C SER A 32 -4.03 -12.87 2.61
N ARG A 33 -4.36 -12.21 1.49
CA ARG A 33 -5.33 -12.72 0.51
C ARG A 33 -4.82 -13.96 -0.22
N ILE A 34 -3.56 -13.97 -0.65
CA ILE A 34 -2.97 -15.12 -1.34
C ILE A 34 -2.92 -16.33 -0.42
N ASN A 35 -2.54 -16.14 0.85
CA ASN A 35 -2.46 -17.24 1.81
C ASN A 35 -3.83 -17.88 2.14
N LYS A 36 -4.94 -17.19 1.86
CA LYS A 36 -6.30 -17.75 2.00
C LYS A 36 -6.71 -18.63 0.82
N LEU A 37 -5.95 -18.64 -0.27
CA LEU A 37 -6.21 -19.49 -1.43
C LEU A 37 -5.78 -20.95 -1.18
N PRO A 38 -6.34 -21.92 -1.93
CA PRO A 38 -5.83 -23.29 -1.97
C PRO A 38 -4.34 -23.34 -2.33
N ALA A 39 -3.58 -24.25 -1.74
CA ALA A 39 -2.12 -24.30 -1.83
C ALA A 39 -1.62 -24.40 -3.28
N GLU A 40 -2.35 -25.16 -4.10
CA GLU A 40 -2.09 -25.40 -5.52
C GLU A 40 -2.15 -24.13 -6.40
N VAL A 41 -2.84 -23.07 -5.96
CA VAL A 41 -2.96 -21.82 -6.72
C VAL A 41 -2.18 -20.66 -6.10
N ARG A 42 -1.60 -20.80 -4.90
CA ARG A 42 -0.87 -19.68 -4.25
C ARG A 42 0.32 -19.21 -5.07
N MET A 43 1.18 -20.14 -5.49
CA MET A 43 2.40 -19.81 -6.24
C MET A 43 2.10 -19.16 -7.59
N PRO A 44 1.18 -19.70 -8.43
CA PRO A 44 0.76 -19.03 -9.66
C PRO A 44 0.24 -17.60 -9.45
N VAL A 45 -0.49 -17.35 -8.36
CA VAL A 45 -1.00 -16.00 -8.05
C VAL A 45 0.13 -15.07 -7.59
N TYR A 46 1.08 -15.55 -6.79
CA TYR A 46 2.28 -14.77 -6.43
C TYR A 46 3.06 -14.34 -7.66
N GLU A 47 3.32 -15.26 -8.60
CA GLU A 47 4.05 -14.99 -9.84
C GLU A 47 3.34 -13.96 -10.71
N GLU A 48 2.02 -14.06 -10.86
CA GLU A 48 1.23 -13.11 -11.64
C GLU A 48 1.23 -11.71 -11.02
N VAL A 49 1.17 -11.61 -9.69
CA VAL A 49 1.28 -10.32 -8.99
C VAL A 49 2.66 -9.70 -9.22
N LEU A 50 3.74 -10.47 -9.08
CA LEU A 50 5.10 -10.00 -9.35
C LEU A 50 5.28 -9.55 -10.79
N ARG A 51 4.75 -10.32 -11.76
CA ARG A 51 4.81 -9.98 -13.18
C ARG A 51 4.13 -8.64 -13.46
N LYS A 52 2.93 -8.40 -12.90
CA LYS A 52 2.21 -7.13 -13.08
C LYS A 52 2.97 -5.93 -12.51
N ILE A 53 3.62 -6.10 -11.36
CA ILE A 53 4.47 -5.05 -10.77
C ILE A 53 5.63 -4.72 -11.71
N GLN A 54 6.35 -5.75 -12.19
CA GLN A 54 7.48 -5.56 -13.11
C GLN A 54 7.06 -4.94 -14.45
N ASP A 55 5.92 -5.35 -15.01
CA ASP A 55 5.42 -4.80 -16.27
C ASP A 55 5.04 -3.32 -16.13
N HIS A 56 4.49 -2.94 -14.97
CA HIS A 56 4.19 -1.54 -14.66
C HIS A 56 5.46 -0.70 -14.45
N GLU A 57 6.54 -1.27 -13.91
CA GLU A 57 7.84 -0.58 -13.80
C GLU A 57 8.52 -0.41 -15.16
N LYS A 58 8.43 -1.40 -16.06
CA LYS A 58 9.01 -1.33 -17.41
C LYS A 58 8.27 -0.40 -18.38
N GLY A 59 6.99 -0.14 -18.11
CA GLY A 59 6.16 0.77 -18.90
C GLY A 59 6.28 2.25 -18.50
N ARG A 60 7.14 2.58 -17.52
CA ARG A 60 7.45 3.94 -17.06
C ARG A 60 8.81 4.41 -17.57
#